data_AF-A0A1E4UTY7-F1
#
_entry.id   AF-A0A1E4UTY7-F1
#
_cell.length_a   1.000
_cell.length_b   1.000
_cell.length_c   1.000
_cell.angle_alpha   90.00
_cell.angle_beta   90.00
_cell.angle_gamma   90.00
#
_symmetry.space_group_name_H-M   'P 1'
#
loop_
_entity.id
_entity.type
_entity.pdbx_description
1 polymer ?
#
loop_
_entity_poly.entity_id
_entity_poly.type
_entity_poly.pdbx_seq_one_letter_code
_entity_poly.pdbx_strand_id
1 'polypeptide(L)'
;MLRTALSCCLLIAATCSAASEPPPIPLAQDPVPAQSARLLLSRDANAPTACDVEVLLGERQIVTLALDTHTELELPPGEYATQLRLSRAGYCGTLNLGSNQSILINPGERRHLQVIYNDDGLFLAPADG
;
A
#
# COMPACT_ATOMS: atom_id res chain seq x y z
N MET A 1 -0.55 -91.89 -27.27
CA MET A 1 -1.54 -90.80 -27.15
C MET A 1 -0.76 -89.52 -26.82
N LEU A 2 -0.25 -88.81 -27.82
CA LEU A 2 -0.74 -87.52 -28.34
C LEU A 2 -1.19 -86.52 -27.26
N ARG A 3 -0.37 -85.48 -27.01
CA ARG A 3 -0.76 -84.05 -27.14
C ARG A 3 0.41 -83.09 -26.85
N THR A 4 0.86 -82.47 -27.93
CA THR A 4 1.62 -81.22 -28.04
C THR A 4 0.89 -80.04 -27.39
N ALA A 5 1.64 -79.12 -26.77
CA ALA A 5 1.30 -77.69 -26.77
C ALA A 5 2.55 -76.82 -26.49
N LEU A 6 3.02 -76.19 -27.56
CA LEU A 6 3.93 -75.04 -27.63
C LEU A 6 3.16 -73.78 -27.16
N SER A 7 3.71 -72.93 -26.29
CA SER A 7 3.35 -71.50 -26.19
C SER A 7 4.35 -70.82 -25.26
N CYS A 8 5.35 -70.07 -25.74
CA CYS A 8 5.28 -68.67 -26.19
C CYS A 8 4.81 -67.73 -25.07
N CYS A 9 5.76 -66.98 -24.47
CA CYS A 9 5.78 -65.51 -24.49
C CYS A 9 6.98 -64.97 -23.69
N LEU A 10 7.87 -64.29 -24.42
CA LEU A 10 8.70 -63.20 -23.88
C LEU A 10 7.82 -62.24 -23.06
N LEU A 11 8.40 -61.56 -22.06
CA LEU A 11 8.41 -60.10 -22.01
C LEU A 11 9.33 -59.61 -20.87
N ILE A 12 10.35 -58.88 -21.30
CA ILE A 12 11.27 -58.07 -20.52
C ILE A 12 10.50 -56.84 -20.04
N ALA A 13 10.58 -56.49 -18.76
CA ALA A 13 10.20 -55.18 -18.27
C ALA A 13 11.29 -54.65 -17.34
N ALA A 14 12.29 -54.00 -17.96
CA ALA A 14 13.21 -53.11 -17.26
C ALA A 14 12.42 -51.87 -16.81
N THR A 15 12.15 -51.76 -15.52
CA THR A 15 11.53 -50.56 -14.95
C THR A 15 12.62 -49.51 -14.73
N CYS A 16 12.72 -48.55 -15.66
CA CYS A 16 13.44 -47.30 -15.43
C CYS A 16 12.80 -46.56 -14.26
N SER A 17 13.50 -46.43 -13.13
CA SER A 17 13.15 -45.42 -12.13
C SER A 17 13.50 -44.05 -12.69
N ALA A 18 12.48 -43.32 -13.13
CA ALA A 18 12.60 -41.87 -13.30
C ALA A 18 12.70 -41.27 -11.90
N ALA A 19 13.87 -40.76 -11.54
CA ALA A 19 14.02 -39.89 -10.40
C ALA A 19 13.23 -38.61 -10.68
N SER A 20 12.08 -38.44 -10.01
CA SER A 20 11.36 -37.18 -10.00
C SER A 20 12.21 -36.17 -9.24
N GLU A 21 12.89 -35.29 -9.99
CA GLU A 21 13.58 -34.15 -9.40
C GLU A 21 12.52 -33.22 -8.78
N PRO A 22 12.59 -32.91 -7.48
CA PRO A 22 11.63 -32.03 -6.83
C PRO A 22 11.67 -30.65 -7.49
N PRO A 23 10.52 -29.95 -7.61
CA PRO A 23 10.48 -28.62 -8.19
C PRO A 23 11.45 -27.70 -7.44
N PRO A 24 12.21 -26.84 -8.15
CA PRO A 24 13.10 -25.90 -7.49
C PRO A 24 12.29 -25.02 -6.54
N ILE A 25 12.61 -25.11 -5.25
CA ILE A 25 12.06 -24.21 -4.24
C ILE A 25 12.55 -22.81 -4.62
N PRO A 26 11.66 -21.82 -4.83
CA PRO A 26 12.10 -20.44 -5.06
C PRO A 26 12.97 -20.03 -3.87
N LEU A 27 14.26 -19.80 -4.13
CA LEU A 27 15.16 -19.20 -3.15
C LEU A 27 14.51 -17.90 -2.70
N ALA A 28 14.37 -17.72 -1.39
CA ALA A 28 13.87 -16.49 -0.80
C ALA A 28 14.63 -15.33 -1.45
N GLN A 29 13.90 -14.49 -2.19
CA GLN A 29 14.49 -13.32 -2.83
C GLN A 29 15.04 -12.43 -1.72
N ASP A 30 16.30 -12.01 -1.84
CA ASP A 30 16.87 -11.03 -0.92
C ASP A 30 15.95 -9.80 -0.89
N PRO A 31 15.65 -9.24 0.30
CA PRO A 31 14.78 -8.07 0.39
C PRO A 31 15.43 -6.92 -0.40
N VAL A 32 14.76 -6.50 -1.47
CA VAL A 32 15.14 -5.29 -2.21
C VAL A 32 15.17 -4.12 -1.22
N PRO A 33 16.24 -3.31 -1.18
CA PRO A 33 16.29 -2.14 -0.30
C PRO A 33 15.08 -1.25 -0.58
N ALA A 34 14.24 -1.04 0.44
CA ALA A 34 13.04 -0.23 0.32
C ALA A 34 13.44 1.22 -0.02
N GLN A 35 13.14 1.68 -1.23
CA GLN A 35 13.33 3.08 -1.62
C GLN A 35 12.29 3.95 -0.92
N SER A 36 12.72 5.06 -0.31
CA SER A 36 11.80 6.05 0.24
C SER A 36 10.93 6.63 -0.87
N ALA A 37 9.69 6.89 -0.53
CA ALA A 37 8.73 7.59 -1.36
C ALA A 37 8.67 9.06 -0.94
N ARG A 38 8.13 9.89 -1.83
CA ARG A 38 7.84 11.30 -1.56
C ARG A 38 6.34 11.54 -1.61
N LEU A 39 5.83 12.10 -0.53
CA LEU A 39 4.44 12.50 -0.41
C LEU A 39 4.35 14.02 -0.34
N LEU A 40 3.75 14.63 -1.36
CA LEU A 40 3.31 16.02 -1.33
C LEU A 40 1.90 16.06 -0.74
N LEU A 41 1.73 16.73 0.39
CA LEU A 41 0.43 17.00 1.01
C LEU A 41 0.10 18.48 0.82
N SER A 42 -1.03 18.78 0.19
CA SER A 42 -1.56 20.14 0.07
C SER A 42 -2.91 20.28 0.76
N ARG A 43 -3.31 21.52 1.02
CA ARG A 43 -4.67 21.87 1.45
C ARG A 43 -5.40 22.57 0.31
N ASP A 44 -6.67 22.24 0.11
CA ASP A 44 -7.52 22.94 -0.86
C ASP A 44 -7.63 24.44 -0.55
N ALA A 45 -7.33 25.27 -1.56
CA ALA A 45 -7.41 26.72 -1.51
C ALA A 45 -8.85 27.24 -1.41
N ASN A 46 -9.82 26.44 -1.87
CA ASN A 46 -11.24 26.80 -1.88
C ASN A 46 -11.98 26.30 -0.63
N ALA A 47 -11.25 25.80 0.37
CA ALA A 47 -11.83 25.33 1.61
C ALA A 47 -12.71 26.43 2.26
N PRO A 48 -13.89 26.07 2.80
CA PRO A 48 -14.86 27.03 3.33
C PRO A 48 -14.41 27.69 4.65
N THR A 49 -13.21 27.37 5.14
CA THR A 49 -12.69 27.89 6.41
C THR A 49 -11.23 28.32 6.25
N ALA A 50 -10.79 29.28 7.06
CA ALA A 50 -9.37 29.64 7.18
C ALA A 50 -8.61 28.74 8.18
N CYS A 51 -9.25 27.70 8.73
CA CYS A 51 -8.68 26.87 9.78
C CYS A 51 -7.56 25.98 9.26
N ASP A 52 -6.40 26.01 9.91
CA ASP A 52 -5.32 25.08 9.61
C ASP A 52 -5.79 23.63 9.80
N VAL A 53 -5.28 22.74 8.96
CA VAL A 53 -5.51 21.29 9.07
C VAL A 53 -4.28 20.64 9.67
N GLU A 54 -4.49 19.83 10.70
CA GLU A 54 -3.50 18.92 11.24
C GLU A 54 -3.70 17.53 10.61
N VAL A 55 -2.64 17.02 9.99
CA VAL A 55 -2.57 15.68 9.42
C VAL A 55 -1.60 14.86 10.26
N LEU A 56 -2.11 13.87 10.98
CA LEU A 56 -1.30 12.87 11.66
C LEU A 56 -1.12 11.68 10.72
N LEU A 57 0.13 11.38 10.35
CA LEU A 57 0.52 10.18 9.58
C LEU A 57 1.19 9.17 10.51
N GLY A 58 0.65 7.95 10.53
CA GLY A 58 1.07 6.90 11.45
C GLY A 58 0.94 7.37 12.90
N GLU A 59 1.90 7.00 13.73
CA GLU A 59 1.80 7.24 15.18
C GLU A 59 2.40 8.58 15.63
N ARG A 60 3.22 9.26 14.80
CA ARG A 60 4.12 10.31 15.31
C ARG A 60 4.32 11.52 14.42
N GLN A 61 3.98 11.45 13.13
CA GLN A 61 4.26 12.55 12.21
C GLN A 61 3.04 13.45 12.08
N ILE A 62 3.11 14.64 12.67
CA ILE A 62 2.07 15.67 12.53
C ILE A 62 2.56 16.72 11.54
N VAL A 63 1.74 16.99 10.54
CA VAL A 63 1.89 18.10 9.61
C VAL A 63 0.75 19.09 9.86
N THR A 64 1.07 20.37 9.87
CA THR A 64 0.06 21.44 9.87
C THR A 64 0.07 22.14 8.53
N LEU A 65 -1.09 22.22 7.88
CA LEU A 65 -1.30 22.89 6.60
C LEU A 65 -2.20 24.09 6.80
N ALA A 66 -1.66 25.29 6.54
CA ALA A 66 -2.46 26.49 6.42
C ALA A 66 -3.24 26.50 5.09
N LEU A 67 -4.13 27.48 4.91
CA LEU A 67 -4.89 27.61 3.67
C LEU A 67 -3.95 27.77 2.48
N ASP A 68 -4.20 27.01 1.41
CA ASP A 68 -3.42 27.01 0.17
C ASP A 68 -1.91 26.72 0.36
N THR A 69 -1.55 25.99 1.42
CA THR A 69 -0.16 25.54 1.62
C THR A 69 0.02 24.06 1.35
N HIS A 70 1.28 23.68 1.16
CA HIS A 70 1.69 22.29 0.99
C HIS A 70 2.97 21.99 1.77
N THR A 71 3.23 20.70 1.98
CA THR A 71 4.49 20.19 2.50
C THR A 71 4.88 18.92 1.76
N GLU A 72 6.18 18.66 1.63
CA GLU A 72 6.72 17.43 1.06
C GLU A 72 7.35 16.59 2.18
N LEU A 73 7.05 15.30 2.20
CA LEU A 73 7.53 14.34 3.18
C LEU A 73 8.24 13.19 2.49
N GLU A 74 9.40 12.79 2.99
CA GLU A 74 10.00 11.51 2.62
C GLU A 74 9.56 10.43 3.60
N LEU A 75 8.98 9.35 3.07
CA LEU A 75 8.37 8.28 3.87
C LEU A 75 8.90 6.91 3.41
N PRO A 76 9.14 5.96 4.33
CA PRO A 76 9.27 4.56 3.96
C PRO A 76 8.01 4.05 3.23
N PRO A 77 8.13 3.06 2.34
CA PRO A 77 6.95 2.42 1.77
C PRO A 77 6.18 1.65 2.83
N GLY A 78 4.86 1.61 2.70
CA GLY A 78 3.96 0.96 3.63
C GLY A 78 2.57 1.59 3.68
N GLU A 79 1.72 1.00 4.52
CA GLU A 79 0.40 1.54 4.83
C GLU A 79 0.49 2.47 6.04
N TYR A 80 -0.13 3.64 5.93
CA TYR A 80 -0.18 4.64 6.98
C TYR A 80 -1.63 4.92 7.35
N ALA A 81 -1.98 4.65 8.61
CA ALA A 81 -3.18 5.24 9.20
C ALA A 81 -2.99 6.76 9.25
N THR A 82 -3.99 7.50 8.80
CA THR A 82 -3.98 8.95 8.76
C THR A 82 -5.20 9.51 9.48
N GLN A 83 -4.98 10.54 10.29
CA GLN A 83 -6.04 11.30 10.93
C GLN A 83 -5.97 12.75 10.46
N LEU A 84 -7.10 13.25 9.99
CA LEU A 84 -7.30 14.65 9.63
C LEU A 84 -8.12 15.32 10.71
N ARG A 85 -7.74 16.53 11.09
CA ARG A 85 -8.56 17.39 11.96
C ARG A 85 -8.25 18.85 11.72
N LEU A 86 -9.17 19.72 12.07
CA LEU A 86 -8.87 21.14 12.19
C LEU A 86 -7.98 21.40 13.42
N SER A 87 -7.08 22.37 13.30
CA SER A 87 -6.34 22.91 14.44
C SER A 87 -7.33 23.38 15.51
N ARG A 88 -7.04 23.06 16.78
CA ARG A 88 -7.96 23.37 17.89
C ARG A 88 -7.90 24.82 18.38
N ALA A 89 -7.21 25.69 17.66
CA ALA A 89 -7.07 27.09 18.04
C ALA A 89 -8.39 27.87 17.81
N GLY A 90 -8.87 28.56 18.84
CA GLY A 90 -10.00 29.49 18.74
C GLY A 90 -11.27 28.86 18.15
N TYR A 91 -11.87 29.56 17.17
CA TYR A 91 -13.10 29.11 16.49
C TYR A 91 -12.94 27.75 15.79
N CYS A 92 -11.75 27.40 15.31
CA CYS A 92 -11.53 26.16 14.59
C CYS A 92 -11.76 24.91 15.45
N GLY A 93 -11.52 25.01 16.77
CA GLY A 93 -11.79 23.94 17.71
C GLY A 93 -13.27 23.65 17.95
N THR A 94 -14.19 24.54 17.57
CA THR A 94 -15.64 24.32 17.78
C THR A 94 -16.29 23.55 16.63
N LEU A 95 -15.67 23.56 15.45
CA LEU A 95 -16.20 22.94 14.24
C LEU A 95 -16.16 21.40 14.30
N ASN A 96 -15.28 20.82 15.12
CA ASN A 96 -15.16 19.37 15.32
C ASN A 96 -15.16 18.54 14.01
N LEU A 97 -14.52 19.07 12.96
CA LEU A 97 -14.38 18.39 11.68
C LEU A 97 -13.07 17.59 11.64
N GLY A 98 -13.18 16.36 11.18
CA GLY A 98 -12.05 15.45 11.04
C GLY A 98 -12.47 14.09 10.51
N SER A 99 -11.48 13.27 10.17
CA SER A 99 -11.70 11.91 9.68
C SER A 99 -10.48 11.04 9.96
N ASN A 100 -10.67 9.72 9.87
CA ASN A 100 -9.59 8.76 9.85
C ASN A 100 -9.67 7.96 8.54
N GLN A 101 -8.53 7.72 7.92
CA GLN A 101 -8.43 6.99 6.66
C GLN A 101 -7.04 6.36 6.53
N SER A 102 -6.85 5.48 5.56
CA SER A 102 -5.56 4.84 5.31
C SER A 102 -5.01 5.24 3.95
N ILE A 103 -3.69 5.41 3.85
CA ILE A 103 -2.98 5.61 2.60
C ILE A 103 -1.91 4.55 2.42
N LEU A 104 -1.77 4.04 1.20
CA LEU A 104 -0.69 3.13 0.81
C LEU A 104 0.39 3.91 0.06
N ILE A 105 1.64 3.75 0.48
CA ILE A 105 2.81 4.37 -0.15
C ILE A 105 3.68 3.25 -0.74
N ASN A 106 3.85 3.24 -2.06
CA ASN A 106 4.67 2.26 -2.75
C ASN A 106 6.16 2.65 -2.74
N PRO A 107 7.09 1.69 -2.84
CA PRO A 107 8.53 1.99 -2.89
C PRO A 107 8.87 2.95 -4.03
N GLY A 108 9.59 4.04 -3.72
CA GLY A 108 10.01 5.05 -4.69
C GLY A 108 8.88 5.91 -5.29
N GLU A 109 7.64 5.79 -4.79
CA GLU A 109 6.49 6.55 -5.30
C GLU A 109 6.67 8.06 -5.07
N ARG A 110 6.22 8.87 -6.04
CA ARG A 110 5.96 10.30 -5.84
C ARG A 110 4.45 10.49 -5.87
N ARG A 111 3.85 10.75 -4.71
CA ARG A 111 2.40 10.88 -4.55
C ARG A 111 2.02 12.30 -4.15
N HIS A 112 0.97 12.83 -4.74
CA HIS A 112 0.37 14.10 -4.32
C HIS A 112 -1.05 13.84 -3.84
N LEU A 113 -1.30 14.16 -2.57
CA LEU A 113 -2.63 14.14 -1.97
C LEU A 113 -3.00 15.55 -1.50
N GLN A 114 -4.24 15.93 -1.71
CA GLN A 114 -4.82 17.17 -1.23
C GLN A 114 -5.85 16.86 -0.14
N VAL A 115 -5.82 17.66 0.94
CA VAL A 115 -6.91 17.71 1.90
C VAL A 115 -8.04 18.54 1.30
N ILE A 116 -9.17 17.88 1.06
CA ILE A 116 -10.41 18.50 0.57
C ILE A 116 -11.45 18.56 1.67
N TYR A 117 -12.37 19.52 1.55
CA TYR A 117 -13.55 19.64 2.40
C TYR A 117 -14.77 19.17 1.62
N ASN A 118 -15.66 18.45 2.28
CA ASN A 118 -17.02 18.21 1.80
C ASN A 118 -18.00 18.27 2.99
N ASP A 119 -19.27 17.99 2.71
CA ASP A 119 -20.34 18.03 3.72
C ASP A 119 -20.15 17.00 4.85
N ASP A 120 -19.39 15.92 4.59
CA ASP A 120 -19.14 14.82 5.54
C ASP A 120 -17.86 15.02 6.38
N GLY A 121 -17.01 16.00 6.03
CA GLY A 121 -15.78 16.31 6.78
C GLY A 121 -14.55 16.60 5.92
N LEU A 122 -13.39 16.16 6.41
CA LEU A 122 -12.09 16.32 5.77
C LEU A 122 -11.66 15.00 5.12
N PHE A 123 -11.08 15.04 3.92
CA PHE A 123 -10.65 13.81 3.22
C PHE A 123 -9.32 14.05 2.50
N LEU A 124 -8.49 13.00 2.36
CA LEU A 124 -7.39 13.03 1.40
C LEU A 124 -7.89 12.51 0.06
N ALA A 125 -7.71 13.30 -0.99
CA ALA A 125 -7.95 12.91 -2.36
C ALA A 125 -6.64 13.05 -3.16
N PRO A 126 -6.44 12.32 -4.26
CA PRO A 126 -5.43 12.67 -5.24
C PRO A 126 -5.60 14.14 -5.66
N ALA A 127 -4.51 14.89 -5.69
CA ALA A 127 -4.57 16.22 -6.26
C ALA A 127 -4.69 16.12 -7.78
N ASP A 128 -5.61 16.87 -8.38
CA ASP A 128 -5.61 17.07 -9.83
C ASP A 128 -4.33 17.85 -10.20
N GLY A 129 -3.57 17.30 -11.15
CA GLY A 129 -2.25 17.83 -11.56
C GLY A 129 -2.33 19.10 -12.40
#